data_AF-A0A1C7NBQ7-F1
#
_entry.id   AF-A0A1C7NBQ7-F1
#
_cell.length_a   1.000
_cell.length_b   1.000
_cell.length_c   1.000
_cell.angle_alpha   90.00
_cell.angle_beta   90.00
_cell.angle_gamma   90.00
#
_symmetry.space_group_name_H-M   'P 1'
#
loop_
_entity.id
_entity.type
_entity.pdbx_description
1 polymer ?
#
loop_
_entity_poly.entity_id
_entity_poly.type
_entity_poly.pdbx_seq_one_letter_code
_entity_poly.pdbx_strand_id
1 'polypeptide(L)'
;MKWTCIPFLFSLVVAYTELKNIEAKEDVMESAELSSGGMLAQDYYPAVALAEFTGPNIIGEFHFVQDSLGDTVATGAFQKGLSPGQHYLFKFYDGPNCKRLGKVVVEHDFENLLGLSTGGTVPIQEKLDSVHLTGVDGLMGLPWVLSDGRRDLACVLLKKNSI
;
A
#
# COMPACT_ATOMS: atom_id res chain seq x y z
N MET A 1 59.36 25.97 -4.82
CA MET A 1 57.91 25.69 -4.96
C MET A 1 57.72 24.40 -5.76
N LYS A 2 57.25 23.34 -5.11
CA LYS A 2 56.50 22.21 -5.69
C LYS A 2 56.40 21.11 -4.63
N TRP A 3 55.23 21.01 -4.01
CA TRP A 3 54.69 19.81 -3.40
C TRP A 3 53.17 19.92 -3.53
N THR A 4 52.52 18.94 -4.16
CA THR A 4 51.15 18.54 -3.81
C THR A 4 50.93 17.12 -4.28
N CYS A 5 50.39 16.35 -3.35
CA CYS A 5 50.08 14.94 -3.39
C CYS A 5 48.58 14.73 -3.67
N ILE A 6 48.30 13.67 -4.42
CA ILE A 6 47.19 12.70 -4.30
C ILE A 6 45.79 13.08 -4.86
N PRO A 7 45.10 12.11 -5.50
CA PRO A 7 43.98 12.33 -6.43
C PRO A 7 42.61 12.09 -5.78
N PHE A 8 41.56 12.69 -6.34
CA PHE A 8 40.16 12.35 -6.04
C PHE A 8 39.56 11.50 -7.17
N LEU A 9 39.54 10.19 -6.94
CA LEU A 9 38.63 9.21 -7.54
C LEU A 9 37.44 9.08 -6.59
N PHE A 10 36.20 9.23 -7.04
CA PHE A 10 35.00 8.56 -6.50
C PHE A 10 33.86 8.79 -7.52
N SER A 11 33.73 7.88 -8.49
CA SER A 11 32.77 6.76 -8.50
C SER A 11 31.34 7.17 -8.84
N LEU A 12 31.11 7.22 -10.15
CA LEU A 12 29.80 7.19 -10.81
C LEU A 12 29.40 5.72 -11.03
N VAL A 13 29.21 4.92 -9.97
CA VAL A 13 28.65 3.55 -10.05
C VAL A 13 28.09 3.17 -8.69
N VAL A 14 26.83 3.47 -8.38
CA VAL A 14 26.02 2.69 -7.42
C VAL A 14 24.55 2.93 -7.76
N ALA A 15 23.88 1.92 -8.35
CA ALA A 15 22.43 1.63 -8.22
C ALA A 15 21.93 0.64 -9.32
N TYR A 16 22.74 -0.34 -9.73
CA TYR A 16 22.26 -1.43 -10.61
C TYR A 16 22.57 -2.84 -10.08
N THR A 17 22.89 -2.97 -8.79
CA THR A 17 23.24 -4.25 -8.16
C THR A 17 22.57 -4.40 -6.81
N GLU A 18 21.24 -4.39 -6.75
CA GLU A 18 20.47 -4.82 -5.56
C GLU A 18 19.15 -5.50 -5.97
N LEU A 19 19.19 -6.35 -7.01
CA LEU A 19 18.02 -7.14 -7.46
C LEU A 19 18.33 -8.63 -7.64
N LYS A 20 19.38 -9.15 -7.01
CA LYS A 20 19.80 -10.57 -7.17
C LYS A 20 20.11 -11.33 -5.88
N ASN A 21 19.58 -10.92 -4.72
CA ASN A 21 19.95 -11.57 -3.46
C ASN A 21 18.78 -11.93 -2.52
N ILE A 22 17.61 -12.23 -3.07
CA ILE A 22 16.53 -12.90 -2.32
C ILE A 22 16.19 -14.21 -3.04
N GLU A 23 17.21 -15.05 -3.22
CA GLU A 23 17.05 -16.49 -3.43
C GLU A 23 17.92 -17.19 -2.38
N ALA A 24 17.38 -18.27 -1.82
CA ALA A 24 18.00 -19.22 -0.88
C ALA A 24 18.15 -18.77 0.60
N LYS A 25 17.07 -18.95 1.35
CA LYS A 25 17.14 -19.56 2.70
C LYS A 25 16.01 -20.58 2.84
N GLU A 26 16.25 -21.80 2.36
CA GLU A 26 15.73 -23.01 3.00
C GLU A 26 16.45 -23.12 4.35
N ASP A 27 15.70 -23.17 5.44
CA ASP A 27 16.15 -23.92 6.61
C ASP A 27 14.97 -24.72 7.18
N VAL A 28 15.31 -25.94 7.52
CA VAL A 28 14.46 -27.08 7.80
C VAL A 28 13.78 -26.90 9.14
N MET A 29 12.46 -27.08 9.18
CA MET A 29 11.79 -27.44 10.42
C MET A 29 10.86 -28.63 10.17
N GLU A 30 11.47 -29.80 10.27
CA GLU A 30 10.79 -31.08 10.41
C GLU A 30 10.19 -31.17 11.83
N SER A 31 8.87 -31.33 11.91
CA SER A 31 8.20 -32.08 12.97
C SER A 31 6.84 -32.52 12.44
N ALA A 32 6.72 -33.83 12.23
CA ALA A 32 5.47 -34.58 12.08
C ALA A 32 4.45 -34.17 13.18
N GLU A 33 3.14 -34.20 12.95
CA GLU A 33 2.36 -35.43 12.87
C GLU A 33 1.06 -35.28 12.07
N LEU A 34 0.70 -36.40 11.44
CA LEU A 34 -0.50 -36.69 10.68
C LEU A 34 -1.81 -36.40 11.43
N SER A 35 -2.72 -35.70 10.77
CA SER A 35 -4.16 -35.98 10.88
C SER A 35 -4.75 -36.02 9.48
N SER A 36 -5.24 -37.21 9.12
CA SER A 36 -5.83 -37.53 7.84
C SER A 36 -7.08 -36.69 7.57
N GLY A 37 -7.07 -35.99 6.44
CA GLY A 37 -8.27 -35.45 5.84
C GLY A 37 -7.90 -34.89 4.48
N GLY A 38 -8.16 -35.65 3.42
CA GLY A 38 -7.90 -35.21 2.06
C GLY A 38 -8.62 -33.90 1.78
N MET A 39 -7.88 -32.80 1.82
CA MET A 39 -8.27 -31.56 1.17
C MET A 39 -7.26 -31.36 0.06
N LEU A 40 -7.75 -31.37 -1.17
CA LEU A 40 -7.04 -30.88 -2.34
C LEU A 40 -6.32 -29.60 -1.93
N ALA A 41 -5.00 -29.51 -2.17
CA ALA A 41 -4.29 -28.25 -2.04
C ALA A 41 -5.04 -27.24 -2.92
N GLN A 42 -5.84 -26.40 -2.29
CA GLN A 42 -6.67 -25.44 -2.99
C GLN A 42 -5.73 -24.29 -3.30
N ASP A 43 -5.49 -24.05 -4.59
CA ASP A 43 -4.62 -22.97 -5.03
C ASP A 43 -5.11 -21.66 -4.39
N TYR A 44 -4.23 -21.04 -3.61
CA TYR A 44 -4.51 -19.75 -3.00
C TYR A 44 -4.23 -18.64 -4.00
N TYR A 45 -5.20 -17.76 -4.20
CA TYR A 45 -5.05 -16.56 -5.01
C TYR A 45 -5.28 -15.32 -4.14
N PRO A 46 -4.31 -14.40 -4.03
CA PRO A 46 -4.48 -13.18 -3.26
C PRO A 46 -5.58 -12.30 -3.85
N ALA A 47 -6.34 -11.65 -2.97
CA ALA A 47 -7.24 -10.59 -3.42
C ALA A 47 -6.41 -9.33 -3.69
N VAL A 48 -6.66 -8.69 -4.84
CA VAL A 48 -5.95 -7.49 -5.25
C VAL A 48 -6.92 -6.37 -5.62
N ALA A 49 -6.56 -5.13 -5.29
CA ALA A 49 -7.34 -3.95 -5.65
C ALA A 49 -6.45 -2.75 -5.96
N LEU A 50 -6.97 -1.85 -6.79
CA LEU A 50 -6.28 -0.62 -7.22
C LEU A 50 -7.15 0.60 -6.91
N ALA A 51 -6.61 1.55 -6.13
CA ALA A 51 -7.21 2.86 -5.91
C ALA A 51 -6.44 3.92 -6.68
N GLU A 52 -7.13 4.63 -7.58
CA GLU A 52 -6.62 5.81 -8.27
C GLU A 52 -7.29 7.07 -7.72
N PHE A 53 -6.57 7.81 -6.88
CA PHE A 53 -7.05 9.08 -6.31
C PHE A 53 -6.80 10.22 -7.30
N THR A 54 -7.78 10.49 -8.16
CA THR A 54 -7.70 11.60 -9.12
C THR A 54 -8.67 12.72 -8.75
N GLY A 55 -8.12 13.88 -8.41
CA GLY A 55 -8.86 15.11 -8.18
C GLY A 55 -8.13 16.34 -8.73
N PRO A 56 -8.73 17.54 -8.64
CA PRO A 56 -8.14 18.75 -9.23
C PRO A 56 -6.71 19.06 -8.74
N ASN A 57 -6.45 18.75 -7.47
CA ASN A 57 -5.20 19.06 -6.80
C ASN A 57 -4.49 17.83 -6.25
N ILE A 58 -4.99 16.62 -6.51
CA ILE A 58 -4.46 15.39 -5.93
C ILE A 58 -4.39 14.29 -6.97
N ILE A 59 -3.25 13.62 -7.01
CA ILE A 59 -2.99 12.48 -7.89
C ILE A 59 -2.22 11.48 -7.04
N GLY A 60 -2.75 10.27 -6.91
CA GLY A 60 -2.13 9.18 -6.19
C GLY A 60 -2.68 7.84 -6.62
N GLU A 61 -1.88 6.80 -6.39
CA GLU A 61 -2.23 5.43 -6.74
C GLU A 61 -1.79 4.49 -5.62
N PHE A 62 -2.68 3.56 -5.25
CA PHE A 62 -2.43 2.54 -4.24
C PHE A 62 -2.88 1.17 -4.73
N HIS A 63 -1.98 0.20 -4.57
CA HIS A 63 -2.22 -1.22 -4.78
C HIS A 63 -2.42 -1.88 -3.43
N PHE A 64 -3.47 -2.67 -3.30
CA PHE A 64 -3.78 -3.42 -2.10
C PHE A 64 -3.69 -4.90 -2.41
N VAL A 65 -3.03 -5.65 -1.54
CA VAL A 65 -2.91 -7.10 -1.62
C VAL A 65 -3.32 -7.69 -0.28
N GLN A 66 -4.29 -8.60 -0.31
CA GLN A 66 -4.68 -9.39 0.85
C GLN A 66 -4.13 -10.81 0.73
N ASP A 67 -3.42 -11.26 1.76
CA ASP A 67 -2.86 -12.60 1.84
C ASP A 67 -3.86 -13.64 2.38
N SER A 68 -3.40 -14.90 2.46
CA SER A 68 -4.26 -16.04 2.84
C SER A 68 -4.68 -16.03 4.30
N LEU A 69 -4.01 -15.23 5.13
CA LEU A 69 -4.34 -15.03 6.53
C LEU A 69 -5.35 -13.89 6.71
N GLY A 70 -5.62 -13.14 5.66
CA GLY A 70 -6.51 -11.99 5.66
C GLY A 70 -5.81 -10.65 5.86
N ASP A 71 -4.48 -10.64 5.98
CA ASP A 71 -3.72 -9.41 6.17
C ASP A 71 -3.66 -8.62 4.86
N THR A 72 -4.05 -7.34 4.92
CA THR A 72 -4.00 -6.43 3.77
C THR A 72 -2.79 -5.50 3.87
N VAL A 73 -1.99 -5.45 2.81
CA VAL A 73 -0.89 -4.49 2.65
C VAL A 73 -1.24 -3.51 1.54
N ALA A 74 -1.04 -2.22 1.81
CA ALA A 74 -1.18 -1.14 0.86
C ALA A 74 0.21 -0.64 0.42
N THR A 75 0.43 -0.58 -0.89
CA THR A 75 1.65 -0.04 -1.50
C THR A 75 1.27 1.07 -2.48
N GLY A 76 1.84 2.25 -2.34
CA GLY A 76 1.46 3.36 -3.20
C GLY A 76 2.15 4.67 -2.90
N ALA A 77 1.77 5.71 -3.64
CA ALA A 77 2.27 7.06 -3.43
C ALA A 77 1.27 8.09 -3.97
N PHE A 78 1.34 9.32 -3.46
CA PHE A 78 0.76 10.47 -4.15
C PHE A 78 1.85 11.17 -4.95
N GLN A 79 1.61 11.38 -6.24
CA GLN A 79 2.47 12.21 -7.08
C GLN A 79 2.19 13.71 -6.86
N LYS A 80 1.01 14.06 -6.35
CA LYS A 80 0.60 15.45 -6.10
C LYS A 80 -0.43 15.54 -4.99
N GLY A 81 -0.43 16.66 -4.27
CA GLY A 81 -1.60 17.14 -3.52
C GLY A 81 -1.52 17.03 -2.01
N LEU A 82 -0.54 16.30 -1.48
CA LEU A 82 -0.31 16.23 -0.05
C LEU A 82 0.70 17.28 0.39
N SER A 83 0.44 17.88 1.55
CA SER A 83 1.20 18.95 2.17
C SER A 83 2.05 18.38 3.31
N PRO A 84 3.27 18.90 3.52
CA PRO A 84 4.10 18.49 4.64
C PRO A 84 3.47 18.75 6.00
N GLY A 85 3.70 17.83 6.95
CA GLY A 85 3.26 17.96 8.34
C GLY A 85 1.74 17.86 8.55
N GLN A 86 0.99 17.47 7.52
CA GLN A 86 -0.44 17.21 7.61
C GLN A 86 -0.68 15.70 7.79
N HIS A 87 -1.57 15.35 8.71
CA HIS A 87 -2.06 13.98 8.88
C HIS A 87 -3.20 13.70 7.90
N TYR A 88 -3.22 12.48 7.36
CA TYR A 88 -4.14 12.05 6.33
C TYR A 88 -4.79 10.73 6.73
N LEU A 89 -6.11 10.67 6.59
CA LEU A 89 -6.92 9.51 6.95
C LEU A 89 -7.51 8.88 5.70
N PHE A 90 -7.48 7.55 5.60
CA PHE A 90 -8.40 6.82 4.73
C PHE A 90 -9.65 6.45 5.51
N LYS A 91 -10.79 6.89 4.98
CA LYS A 91 -12.11 6.60 5.52
C LYS A 91 -12.86 5.72 4.54
N PHE A 92 -13.44 4.66 5.07
CA PHE A 92 -14.19 3.67 4.32
C PHE A 92 -15.66 3.83 4.67
N TYR A 93 -16.50 3.81 3.65
CA TYR A 93 -17.90 4.20 3.78
C TYR A 93 -18.83 3.07 3.32
N ASP A 94 -20.00 2.88 3.95
CA ASP A 94 -20.96 1.81 3.59
C ASP A 94 -21.91 2.17 2.44
N GLY A 95 -21.84 3.40 1.94
CA GLY A 95 -22.73 3.89 0.91
C GLY A 95 -22.39 3.37 -0.49
N PRO A 96 -23.32 3.49 -1.45
CA PRO A 96 -23.17 2.88 -2.77
C PRO A 96 -22.14 3.57 -3.68
N ASN A 97 -21.68 4.79 -3.37
CA ASN A 97 -20.70 5.53 -4.17
C ASN A 97 -20.27 6.86 -3.51
N CYS A 98 -19.28 7.52 -4.10
CA CYS A 98 -18.77 8.84 -3.69
C CYS A 98 -19.79 9.99 -3.64
N LYS A 99 -21.00 9.85 -4.22
CA LYS A 99 -22.07 10.86 -4.12
C LYS A 99 -23.02 10.58 -2.94
N ARG A 100 -23.03 9.34 -2.45
CA ARG A 100 -23.88 8.86 -1.37
C ARG A 100 -23.02 7.98 -0.48
N LEU A 101 -22.18 8.62 0.33
CA LEU A 101 -21.17 7.95 1.16
C LEU A 101 -21.78 7.10 2.28
N GLY A 102 -22.92 7.49 2.87
CA GLY A 102 -23.44 6.75 4.02
C GLY A 102 -22.60 7.02 5.28
N LYS A 103 -22.34 5.99 6.07
CA LYS A 103 -21.57 6.08 7.33
C LYS A 103 -20.15 5.56 7.16
N VAL A 104 -19.23 6.11 7.95
CA VAL A 104 -17.88 5.57 8.07
C VAL A 104 -17.94 4.23 8.79
N VAL A 105 -17.34 3.19 8.19
CA VAL A 105 -17.24 1.84 8.76
C VAL A 105 -15.84 1.53 9.28
N VAL A 106 -14.81 2.06 8.62
CA VAL A 106 -13.40 1.92 9.01
C VAL A 106 -12.71 3.26 8.80
N GLU A 107 -11.76 3.59 9.67
CA GLU A 107 -10.79 4.67 9.48
C GLU A 107 -9.39 4.11 9.69
N HIS A 108 -8.46 4.47 8.81
CA HIS A 108 -7.05 4.12 8.91
C HIS A 108 -6.21 5.39 8.81
N ASP A 109 -5.30 5.59 9.76
CA ASP A 109 -4.28 6.64 9.74
C ASP A 109 -2.99 6.05 9.19
N PHE A 110 -2.44 6.65 8.14
CA PHE A 110 -1.15 6.21 7.60
C PHE A 110 -0.03 6.88 8.35
N GLU A 111 0.66 6.11 9.18
CA GLU A 111 1.81 6.63 9.94
C GLU A 111 2.92 7.12 9.00
N ASN A 112 3.08 6.45 7.85
CA ASN A 112 4.18 6.72 6.92
C ASN A 112 3.81 7.65 5.75
N LEU A 113 2.55 8.07 5.63
CA LEU A 113 2.10 8.92 4.52
C LEU A 113 2.46 10.39 4.76
N LEU A 114 3.73 10.71 4.57
CA LEU A 114 4.25 12.05 4.81
C LEU A 114 4.30 12.87 3.51
N GLY A 115 3.57 14.00 3.51
CA GLY A 115 3.58 14.95 2.41
C GLY A 115 4.95 15.62 2.21
N LEU A 116 5.35 15.79 0.95
CA LEU A 116 6.59 16.46 0.55
C LEU A 116 6.33 17.91 0.13
N SER A 117 7.32 18.79 0.32
CA SER A 117 7.22 20.21 -0.05
C SER A 117 7.06 20.42 -1.56
N THR A 118 7.47 19.46 -2.37
CA THR A 118 7.30 19.40 -3.82
C THR A 118 5.86 19.04 -4.25
N GLY A 119 4.99 18.69 -3.29
CA GLY A 119 3.71 18.06 -3.53
C GLY A 119 3.86 16.55 -3.76
N GLY A 120 3.03 15.77 -3.09
CA GLY A 120 3.06 14.29 -3.16
C GLY A 120 3.69 13.66 -1.91
N THR A 121 4.08 12.38 -2.02
CA THR A 121 4.69 11.58 -0.94
C THR A 121 5.83 10.73 -1.48
N VAL A 122 6.68 10.24 -0.58
CA VAL A 122 7.49 9.05 -0.90
C VAL A 122 6.57 7.83 -1.11
N PRO A 123 7.00 6.81 -1.86
CA PRO A 123 6.31 5.53 -1.87
C PRO A 123 6.25 4.94 -0.47
N ILE A 124 5.08 4.43 -0.10
CA ILE A 124 4.84 3.77 1.17
C ILE A 124 4.40 2.34 0.94
N GLN A 125 4.70 1.49 1.92
CA GLN A 125 4.18 0.14 2.04
C GLN A 125 3.80 -0.07 3.51
N GLU A 126 2.52 -0.27 3.77
CA GLU A 126 1.98 -0.33 5.13
C GLU A 126 0.92 -1.42 5.27
N LYS A 127 0.92 -2.10 6.42
CA LYS A 127 -0.12 -3.08 6.76
C LYS A 127 -1.35 -2.35 7.27
N LEU A 128 -2.53 -2.76 6.82
CA LEU A 128 -3.81 -2.21 7.21
C LEU A 128 -4.57 -3.20 8.11
N ASP A 129 -4.33 -3.13 9.42
CA ASP A 129 -4.80 -4.15 10.37
C ASP A 129 -6.34 -4.30 10.46
N SER A 130 -7.10 -3.25 10.08
CA SER A 130 -8.57 -3.24 10.14
C SER A 130 -9.23 -3.25 8.76
N VAL A 131 -8.46 -3.43 7.69
CA VAL A 131 -8.96 -3.37 6.31
C VAL A 131 -8.83 -4.75 5.69
N HIS A 132 -9.97 -5.31 5.28
CA HIS A 132 -10.04 -6.54 4.51
C HIS A 132 -10.62 -6.20 3.13
N LEU A 133 -10.01 -6.71 2.05
CA LEU A 133 -10.54 -6.56 0.69
C LEU A 133 -11.72 -7.50 0.44
N THR A 134 -11.65 -8.72 0.97
CA THR A 134 -12.67 -9.78 0.81
C THR A 134 -13.10 -10.35 2.16
N GLY A 135 -14.18 -11.13 2.18
CA GLY A 135 -14.73 -11.75 3.39
C GLY A 135 -16.02 -11.07 3.84
N VAL A 136 -16.48 -11.40 5.05
CA VAL A 136 -17.71 -10.85 5.64
C VAL A 136 -17.61 -9.32 5.80
N ASP A 137 -16.43 -8.85 6.18
CA ASP A 137 -16.13 -7.43 6.39
C ASP A 137 -15.32 -6.83 5.21
N GLY A 138 -15.42 -7.45 4.03
CA GLY A 138 -14.69 -7.03 2.83
C GLY A 138 -15.13 -5.66 2.33
N LEU A 139 -14.17 -4.76 2.10
CA LEU A 139 -14.41 -3.36 1.73
C LEU A 139 -14.32 -3.11 0.20
N MET A 140 -14.15 -4.16 -0.62
CA MET A 140 -14.23 -4.03 -2.07
C MET A 140 -15.61 -3.53 -2.52
N GLY A 141 -15.63 -2.65 -3.52
CA GLY A 141 -16.86 -2.04 -4.03
C GLY A 141 -17.39 -0.89 -3.20
N LEU A 142 -16.81 -0.62 -2.02
CA LEU A 142 -17.17 0.52 -1.18
C LEU A 142 -16.41 1.80 -1.58
N PRO A 143 -16.94 3.00 -1.23
CA PRO A 143 -16.25 4.27 -1.39
C PRO A 143 -15.13 4.43 -0.35
N TRP A 144 -13.94 4.77 -0.84
CA TRP A 144 -12.74 5.03 -0.04
C TRP A 144 -12.38 6.49 -0.23
N VAL A 145 -12.23 7.21 0.89
CA VAL A 145 -12.06 8.66 0.89
C VAL A 145 -10.74 9.01 1.57
N LEU A 146 -9.93 9.82 0.90
CA LEU A 146 -8.80 10.48 1.53
C LEU A 146 -9.26 11.78 2.18
N SER A 147 -8.92 11.96 3.45
CA SER A 147 -9.30 13.14 4.23
C SER A 147 -8.08 13.78 4.89
N ASP A 148 -8.04 15.12 4.97
CA ASP A 148 -7.06 15.86 5.78
C ASP A 148 -7.53 16.06 7.24
N GLY A 149 -8.59 15.34 7.65
CA GLY A 149 -9.26 15.47 8.94
C GLY A 149 -10.25 16.65 9.00
N ARG A 150 -10.18 17.60 8.07
CA ARG A 150 -11.14 18.72 7.96
C ARG A 150 -12.03 18.61 6.73
N ARG A 151 -11.49 18.06 5.63
CA ARG A 151 -12.15 17.96 4.33
C ARG A 151 -11.75 16.66 3.66
N ASP A 152 -12.67 16.17 2.84
CA ASP A 152 -12.42 15.06 1.95
C ASP A 152 -11.74 15.58 0.67
N LEU A 153 -10.58 15.01 0.35
CA LEU A 153 -9.70 15.44 -0.73
C LEU A 153 -9.96 14.68 -2.02
N ALA A 154 -10.24 13.39 -1.92
CA ALA A 154 -10.53 12.50 -3.03
C ALA A 154 -11.41 11.35 -2.57
N CYS A 155 -12.22 10.82 -3.48
CA CYS A 155 -13.02 9.62 -3.25
C CYS A 155 -12.88 8.67 -4.44
N VAL A 156 -12.68 7.40 -4.15
CA VAL A 156 -12.52 6.33 -5.12
C VAL A 156 -13.45 5.17 -4.79
N LEU A 157 -13.82 4.39 -5.80
CA LEU A 157 -14.53 3.12 -5.61
C LEU A 157 -13.58 2.01 -6.04
N LEU A 158 -13.17 1.16 -5.09
CA LEU A 158 -12.34 0.02 -5.43
C LEU A 158 -13.15 -1.00 -6.21
N LYS A 159 -12.81 -1.15 -7.49
CA LYS A 159 -13.33 -2.25 -8.30
C LYS A 159 -12.37 -3.41 -8.15
N LYS A 160 -12.92 -4.62 -8.10
CA LYS A 160 -12.12 -5.84 -8.23
C LYS A 160 -11.33 -5.74 -9.53
N ASN A 161 -10.00 -5.72 -9.43
CA ASN A 161 -9.17 -5.79 -10.61
C ASN A 161 -9.27 -7.21 -11.15
N SER A 162 -9.88 -7.38 -12.31
CA SER A 162 -9.94 -8.68 -12.98
C SER A 162 -8.69 -8.76 -13.83
N ILE A 163 -7.69 -9.51 -13.35
CA ILE A 163 -6.54 -9.91 -14.16
C ILE A 163 -7.01 -10.88 -15.23
#